data_AF-W9H2T6-F1
#
_entry.id   AF-W9H2T6-F1
#
_cell.length_a   1.000
_cell.length_b   1.000
_cell.length_c   1.000
_cell.angle_alpha   90.00
_cell.angle_beta   90.00
_cell.angle_gamma   90.00
#
_symmetry.space_group_name_H-M   'P 1'
#
loop_
_entity.id
_entity.type
_entity.pdbx_description
1 polymer ?
#
loop_
_entity_poly.entity_id
_entity_poly.type
_entity_poly.pdbx_seq_one_letter_code
_entity_poly.pdbx_strand_id
1 'polypeptide(L)'
;MIRPSAPARVTVVNGMASVTVQVPEAATAFIEKAAEFMRDGSDPAAALRRAGGSFDASAPPPSRDAALSDDDMARQRDQHQMAKLRNRLESQELRSAAELGQRVRNLRGWRLVLARMAGVVV
;
A
#
# COMPACT_ATOMS: atom_id res chain seq x y z
N MET A 1 -2.38 -21.61 -28.89
CA MET A 1 -1.73 -22.58 -27.99
C MET A 1 -1.12 -21.79 -26.85
N ILE A 2 -1.81 -21.69 -25.70
CA ILE A 2 -1.41 -20.84 -24.57
C ILE A 2 -0.38 -21.63 -23.75
N ARG A 3 0.88 -21.16 -23.68
CA ARG A 3 1.88 -21.77 -22.80
C ARG A 3 1.49 -21.49 -21.34
N PRO A 4 1.45 -22.48 -20.45
CA PRO A 4 1.14 -22.24 -19.05
C PRO A 4 2.26 -21.38 -18.42
N SER A 5 1.87 -20.26 -17.81
CA SER A 5 2.74 -19.43 -16.98
C SER A 5 3.28 -20.27 -15.83
N ALA A 6 4.61 -20.32 -15.69
CA ALA A 6 5.28 -21.08 -14.63
C ALA A 6 4.83 -20.58 -13.22
N PRO A 7 4.69 -21.47 -12.22
CA PRO A 7 4.20 -21.10 -10.91
C PRO A 7 5.23 -20.24 -10.17
N ALA A 8 4.94 -18.95 -10.00
CA ALA A 8 5.70 -18.07 -9.13
C ALA A 8 5.39 -18.40 -7.66
N ARG A 9 6.41 -18.68 -6.85
CA ARG A 9 6.27 -18.82 -5.39
C ARG A 9 6.75 -17.53 -4.73
N VAL A 10 5.86 -16.89 -3.98
CA VAL A 10 6.17 -15.70 -3.19
C VAL A 10 6.68 -16.15 -1.81
N THR A 11 7.87 -15.70 -1.43
CA THR A 11 8.45 -15.91 -0.10
C THR A 11 8.88 -14.57 0.48
N VAL A 12 8.55 -14.31 1.75
CA VAL A 12 8.95 -13.06 2.40
C VAL A 12 10.32 -13.30 3.04
N VAL A 13 11.34 -12.58 2.57
CA VAL A 13 12.71 -12.64 3.13
C VAL A 13 13.07 -11.25 3.62
N ASN A 14 13.45 -11.13 4.90
CA ASN A 14 13.84 -9.87 5.55
C ASN A 14 12.82 -8.71 5.40
N GLY A 15 11.53 -9.00 5.51
CA GLY A 15 10.46 -7.98 5.40
C GLY A 15 10.21 -7.46 3.98
N MET A 16 10.92 -7.96 2.97
CA MET A 16 10.68 -7.69 1.56
C MET A 16 9.96 -8.87 0.91
N ALA A 17 8.95 -8.58 0.10
CA ALA A 17 8.27 -9.59 -0.71
C ALA A 17 9.22 -10.04 -1.82
N SER A 18 9.85 -11.22 -1.65
CA SER A 18 10.69 -11.81 -2.69
C SER A 18 9.87 -12.81 -3.50
N VAL A 19 9.95 -12.71 -4.83
CA VAL A 19 9.23 -13.63 -5.72
C VAL A 19 10.26 -14.49 -6.42
N THR A 20 10.26 -15.78 -6.09
CA THR A 20 11.06 -16.78 -6.80
C THR A 20 10.23 -17.32 -7.96
N VAL A 21 10.72 -17.11 -9.18
CA VAL A 21 10.11 -17.59 -10.42
C VAL A 21 11.00 -18.65 -11.04
N GLN A 22 10.41 -19.75 -11.50
CA GLN A 22 11.14 -20.71 -12.32
C GLN A 22 11.31 -20.14 -13.72
N VAL A 23 12.55 -20.08 -14.17
CA VAL A 23 12.92 -19.52 -15.46
C VAL A 23 13.22 -20.66 -16.42
N PRO A 24 12.66 -20.65 -17.65
CA PRO A 24 13.03 -21.61 -18.69
C PRO A 24 14.53 -21.53 -19.01
N GLU A 25 15.18 -22.66 -19.28
CA GLU A 25 16.63 -22.73 -19.54
C GLU A 25 17.10 -21.82 -20.69
N ALA A 26 16.26 -21.63 -21.70
CA ALA A 26 16.51 -20.71 -22.82
C ALA A 26 16.56 -19.22 -22.40
N ALA A 27 16.02 -18.86 -21.23
CA ALA A 27 15.99 -17.50 -20.72
C ALA A 27 17.11 -17.20 -19.70
N THR A 28 17.90 -18.20 -19.30
CA THR A 28 19.01 -18.06 -18.34
C THR A 28 20.05 -17.04 -18.83
N ALA A 29 20.41 -17.08 -20.11
CA ALA A 29 21.39 -16.15 -20.71
C ALA A 29 20.95 -14.67 -20.62
N PHE A 30 19.65 -14.39 -20.70
CA PHE A 30 19.12 -13.03 -20.56
C PHE A 30 19.15 -12.56 -19.11
N ILE A 31 18.91 -13.47 -18.16
CA ILE A 31 18.97 -13.14 -16.73
C ILE A 31 20.41 -12.90 -16.30
N GLU A 32 21.36 -13.69 -16.78
CA GLU A 32 22.79 -13.48 -16.52
C GLU A 32 23.25 -12.13 -17.05
N LYS A 33 22.87 -11.79 -18.29
CA LYS A 33 23.15 -10.48 -18.89
C LYS A 33 22.49 -9.32 -18.14
N ALA A 34 21.28 -9.51 -17.62
CA ALA A 34 20.62 -8.52 -16.77
C ALA A 34 21.33 -8.38 -15.41
N ALA A 35 21.81 -9.48 -14.83
CA ALA A 35 22.55 -9.48 -13.57
C ALA A 35 23.89 -8.74 -13.70
N GLU A 36 24.56 -8.81 -14.87
CA GLU A 36 25.73 -8.00 -15.17
C GLU A 36 25.40 -6.49 -15.14
N PHE A 37 24.34 -6.07 -15.84
CA PHE A 37 23.91 -4.67 -15.80
C PHE A 37 23.50 -4.18 -14.40
N MET A 38 22.96 -5.07 -13.56
CA MET A 38 22.64 -4.78 -12.16
C MET A 38 23.90 -4.61 -11.29
N ARG A 39 24.97 -5.38 -11.56
CA ARG A 39 26.27 -5.21 -10.87
C ARG A 39 26.91 -3.86 -11.20
N ASP A 40 26.67 -3.35 -12.41
CA ASP A 40 27.09 -2.00 -12.82
C ASP A 40 26.20 -0.88 -12.24
N GLY A 41 25.27 -1.21 -11.34
CA GLY A 41 24.42 -0.24 -10.63
C GLY A 41 23.15 0.15 -11.38
N SER A 42 22.76 -0.56 -12.45
CA SER A 42 21.49 -0.31 -13.12
C SER A 42 20.31 -0.85 -12.32
N ASP A 43 19.20 -0.10 -12.32
CA ASP A 43 17.92 -0.56 -11.78
C ASP A 43 17.49 -1.92 -12.39
N PRO A 44 17.07 -2.92 -11.59
CA PRO A 44 16.78 -4.27 -12.07
C PRO A 44 15.76 -4.33 -13.22
N ALA A 45 14.74 -3.47 -13.19
CA ALA A 45 13.74 -3.41 -14.25
C ALA A 45 14.32 -2.87 -15.56
N ALA A 46 15.22 -1.90 -15.49
CA ALA A 46 15.94 -1.38 -16.65
C ALA A 46 16.96 -2.40 -17.20
N ALA A 47 17.65 -3.13 -16.32
CA ALA A 47 18.60 -4.17 -16.69
C ALA A 47 17.95 -5.34 -17.45
N LEU A 48 16.80 -5.81 -16.99
CA LEU A 48 16.02 -6.85 -17.67
C LEU A 48 15.55 -6.41 -19.06
N ARG A 49 15.07 -5.17 -19.21
CA ARG A 49 14.70 -4.62 -20.53
C ARG A 49 15.89 -4.53 -21.48
N ARG A 50 17.04 -4.05 -20.99
CA ARG A 50 18.29 -3.94 -21.80
C ARG A 50 18.86 -5.29 -22.18
N ALA A 51 18.70 -6.30 -21.33
CA ALA A 51 19.10 -7.67 -21.62
C ALA A 51 18.23 -8.34 -22.71
N GLY A 52 17.13 -7.70 -23.14
CA GLY A 52 16.21 -8.28 -24.13
C GLY A 52 14.97 -8.93 -23.50
N GLY A 53 14.78 -8.79 -22.19
CA GLY A 53 13.53 -9.09 -21.51
C GLY A 53 12.47 -8.05 -21.88
N SER A 54 11.87 -8.18 -23.05
CA SER A 54 10.66 -7.43 -23.36
C SER A 54 9.52 -7.99 -22.51
N PHE A 55 8.89 -7.12 -21.71
CA PHE A 55 7.47 -7.32 -21.42
C PHE A 55 6.79 -7.51 -22.77
N ASP A 56 6.10 -8.63 -22.96
CA ASP A 56 5.62 -9.09 -24.25
C ASP A 56 5.01 -7.94 -25.07
N ALA A 57 5.80 -7.35 -25.96
CA ALA A 57 5.37 -6.24 -26.81
C ALA A 57 4.43 -6.74 -27.92
N SER A 58 4.19 -8.06 -27.98
CA SER A 58 3.17 -8.67 -28.81
C SER A 58 1.78 -8.61 -28.18
N ALA A 59 1.66 -8.22 -26.90
CA ALA A 59 0.37 -7.85 -26.34
C ALA A 59 -0.11 -6.58 -27.05
N PRO A 60 -1.24 -6.62 -27.79
CA PRO A 60 -1.78 -5.43 -28.42
C PRO A 60 -2.02 -4.37 -27.34
N PRO A 61 -1.80 -3.07 -27.65
CA PRO A 61 -2.14 -2.02 -26.70
C PRO A 61 -3.59 -2.22 -26.23
N PRO A 62 -3.88 -2.03 -24.93
CA PRO A 62 -5.23 -2.23 -24.42
C PRO A 62 -6.20 -1.41 -25.26
N SER A 63 -7.32 -2.01 -25.63
CA SER A 63 -8.37 -1.28 -26.34
C SER A 63 -8.79 -0.08 -25.50
N ARG A 64 -9.23 1.00 -26.17
CA ARG A 64 -9.69 2.22 -25.49
C ARG A 64 -10.71 1.92 -24.38
N ASP A 65 -11.59 0.95 -24.61
CA ASP A 65 -12.60 0.53 -23.65
C ASP A 65 -12.00 -0.21 -22.44
N ALA A 66 -10.94 -1.01 -22.64
CA ALA A 66 -10.23 -1.67 -21.54
C ALA A 66 -9.47 -0.65 -20.66
N ALA A 67 -8.84 0.35 -21.28
CA ALA A 67 -8.17 1.42 -20.54
C ALA A 67 -9.15 2.27 -19.72
N LEU A 68 -10.31 2.62 -20.30
CA LEU A 68 -11.37 3.34 -19.59
C LEU A 68 -11.95 2.52 -18.42
N SER A 69 -12.14 1.22 -18.63
CA SER A 69 -12.61 0.29 -17.58
C SER A 69 -11.61 0.18 -16.42
N ASP A 70 -10.30 0.16 -16.71
CA ASP A 70 -9.26 0.11 -15.68
C ASP A 70 -9.19 1.43 -14.89
N ASP A 71 -9.35 2.57 -15.56
CA ASP A 71 -9.44 3.88 -14.91
C ASP A 71 -10.66 4.00 -13.99
N ASP A 72 -11.81 3.50 -14.42
CA ASP A 72 -13.03 3.51 -13.61
C ASP A 72 -12.91 2.58 -12.39
N MET A 73 -12.29 1.40 -12.57
CA MET A 73 -11.98 0.51 -11.43
C MET A 73 -10.96 1.13 -10.46
N ALA A 74 -9.96 1.85 -10.98
CA ALA A 74 -8.99 2.56 -10.15
C ALA A 74 -9.67 3.67 -9.34
N ARG A 75 -10.50 4.50 -9.98
CA ARG A 75 -11.29 5.53 -9.31
C ARG A 75 -12.20 4.96 -8.23
N GLN A 76 -12.85 3.82 -8.50
CA GLN A 76 -13.71 3.18 -7.51
C GLN A 76 -12.92 2.69 -6.29
N ARG A 77 -11.73 2.12 -6.49
CA ARG A 77 -10.83 1.74 -5.37
C ARG A 77 -10.42 2.96 -4.55
N ASP A 78 -10.04 4.05 -5.21
CA ASP A 78 -9.64 5.28 -4.54
C ASP A 78 -10.80 5.89 -3.73
N GLN A 79 -12.01 5.89 -4.29
CA GLN A 79 -13.22 6.32 -3.58
C GLN A 79 -13.48 5.46 -2.33
N HIS A 80 -13.34 4.13 -2.42
CA HIS A 80 -13.51 3.25 -1.27
C HIS A 80 -12.43 3.49 -0.20
N GLN A 81 -11.19 3.73 -0.59
CA GLN A 81 -10.12 4.07 0.35
C GLN A 81 -10.39 5.41 1.05
N MET A 82 -10.79 6.44 0.28
CA MET A 82 -11.13 7.75 0.83
C MET A 82 -12.34 7.70 1.75
N ALA A 83 -13.38 6.94 1.43
CA ALA A 83 -14.53 6.72 2.31
C ALA A 83 -14.12 6.05 3.62
N LYS A 84 -13.22 5.06 3.57
CA LYS A 84 -12.68 4.40 4.78
C LYS A 84 -11.87 5.35 5.64
N LEU A 85 -11.08 6.24 5.03
CA LEU A 85 -10.32 7.27 5.73
C LEU A 85 -11.25 8.30 6.39
N ARG A 86 -12.28 8.77 5.70
CA ARG A 86 -13.30 9.68 6.25
C ARG A 86 -14.00 9.08 7.47
N ASN A 87 -14.48 7.83 7.36
CA ASN A 87 -15.12 7.15 8.49
C ASN A 87 -14.17 7.02 9.70
N ARG A 88 -12.88 6.78 9.47
CA ARG A 88 -11.88 6.74 10.53
C ARG A 88 -11.69 8.12 11.18
N LEU A 89 -11.60 9.18 10.39
CA LEU A 89 -11.47 10.55 10.90
C LEU A 89 -12.70 10.95 11.72
N GLU A 90 -13.91 10.77 11.20
CA GLU A 90 -15.16 11.04 11.94
C GLU A 90 -15.22 10.26 13.27
N SER A 91 -14.81 8.98 13.25
CA SER A 91 -14.76 8.17 14.48
C SER A 91 -13.72 8.69 15.49
N GLN A 92 -12.60 9.24 15.02
CA GLN A 92 -11.57 9.84 15.87
C GLN A 92 -12.02 11.18 16.42
N GLU A 93 -12.68 12.00 15.62
CA GLU A 93 -13.24 13.28 16.05
C GLU A 93 -14.27 13.07 17.18
N LEU A 94 -15.21 12.13 17.00
CA LEU A 94 -16.20 11.80 18.02
C LEU A 94 -15.56 11.28 19.32
N ARG A 95 -14.54 10.42 19.23
CA ARG A 95 -13.80 9.95 20.41
C ARG A 95 -13.04 11.08 21.10
N SER A 96 -12.39 11.94 20.32
CA SER A 96 -11.64 13.08 20.86
C SER A 96 -12.57 14.07 21.59
N ALA A 97 -13.75 14.34 21.02
CA ALA A 97 -14.76 15.19 21.63
C ALA A 97 -15.31 14.56 22.92
N ALA A 98 -15.55 13.25 22.93
CA ALA A 98 -15.98 12.53 24.12
C ALA A 98 -14.92 12.57 25.25
N GLU A 99 -13.65 12.38 24.92
CA GLU A 99 -12.54 12.49 25.86
C GLU A 99 -12.40 13.90 26.43
N LEU A 100 -12.49 14.93 25.59
CA LEU A 100 -12.50 16.33 26.02
C LEU A 100 -13.66 16.61 26.98
N GLY A 101 -14.86 16.17 26.63
CA GLY A 101 -16.03 16.30 27.51
C GLY A 101 -15.83 15.63 28.87
N GLN A 102 -15.22 14.45 28.89
CA GLN A 102 -14.91 13.74 30.14
C GLN A 102 -13.86 14.47 30.98
N ARG A 103 -12.79 14.98 30.36
CA ARG A 103 -11.75 15.75 31.05
C ARG A 103 -12.32 17.03 31.66
N VAL A 104 -13.19 17.74 30.94
CA VAL A 104 -13.86 18.95 31.44
C VAL A 104 -14.76 18.65 32.64
N ARG A 105 -15.54 17.55 32.58
CA ARG A 105 -16.35 17.12 33.72
C ARG A 105 -15.49 16.78 34.94
N ASN A 106 -14.39 16.06 34.74
CA ASN A 106 -13.45 15.73 35.82
C ASN A 106 -12.83 16.99 36.43
N LEU A 107 -12.33 17.92 35.61
CA LEU A 107 -11.79 19.21 36.06
C LEU A 107 -12.80 20.01 36.87
N ARG A 108 -14.07 20.06 36.43
CA ARG A 108 -15.14 20.74 37.16
C ARG A 108 -15.41 20.08 38.51
N GLY A 109 -15.37 18.74 38.58
CA GLY A 109 -15.48 17.97 39.82
C GLY A 109 -14.34 18.28 40.79
N TRP A 110 -13.09 18.24 40.31
CA TRP A 110 -11.92 18.61 41.12
C TRP A 110 -11.98 20.05 41.62
N ARG A 111 -12.45 20.99 40.79
CA ARG A 111 -12.63 22.39 41.20
C ARG A 111 -13.64 22.52 42.35
N LEU A 112 -14.73 21.75 42.31
CA LEU A 112 -15.72 21.72 43.39
C LEU A 112 -15.12 21.12 44.67
N VAL A 113 -14.41 20.00 44.56
CA VAL A 113 -13.74 19.35 45.71
C VAL A 113 -12.74 20.30 46.36
N LEU A 114 -11.90 20.96 45.58
CA LEU A 114 -10.94 21.93 46.07
C LEU A 114 -11.62 23.15 46.72
N ALA A 115 -12.68 23.67 46.11
CA ALA A 115 -13.44 24.79 46.69
C ALA A 115 -14.11 24.42 48.02
N ARG A 116 -14.57 23.17 48.15
CA ARG A 116 -15.14 22.63 49.40
C ARG A 116 -14.08 22.45 50.47
N MET A 117 -12.89 21.95 50.12
CA MET A 117 -11.75 21.87 51.05
C MET A 117 -11.24 23.24 51.49
N ALA A 118 -11.30 24.24 50.61
CA ALA A 118 -10.94 25.62 50.93
C ALA A 118 -12.03 26.37 51.72
N GLY A 119 -13.18 25.74 52.02
CA GLY A 119 -14.29 26.37 52.74
C GLY A 119 -15.02 27.47 51.95
N VAL A 120 -14.81 27.55 50.63
CA VAL A 120 -15.39 28.57 49.75
C VAL A 120 -16.82 28.19 49.33
N VAL A 121 -17.13 26.88 49.30
CA VAL A 121 -18.44 26.34 48.92
C VAL A 121 -18.87 25.30 49.96
N VAL A 122 -20.09 25.42 50.48
CA VAL A 122 -20.70 24.54 51.50
C VAL A 122 -21.51 23.41 50.86
#